data_AF-A0A958P8W2-F1
#
_entry.id   AF-A0A958P8W2-F1
#
_cell.length_a   1.000
_cell.length_b   1.000
_cell.length_c   1.000
_cell.angle_alpha   90.00
_cell.angle_beta   90.00
_cell.angle_gamma   90.00
#
_symmetry.space_group_name_H-M   'P 1'
#
loop_
_entity.id
_entity.type
_entity.pdbx_description
1 polymer ?
#
loop_
_entity_poly.entity_id
_entity_poly.type
_entity_poly.pdbx_seq_one_letter_code
_entity_poly.pdbx_strand_id
1 'polypeptide(L)'
;MKFFIPSFLYLIGLLVCTDTALAAPKVMNPGVAVGQLVYLSPEEVQSGSEKLEALSPLSIPVFAEMPMELSVVAGTITIAQQNLLSHVQIKSKARGTPNLDISEVEGGFTSDLFKGFKDGDWVKMTLDKDQSINFEASTQAEAEANYKAKQMPAVKLVADIESKGLYQTTDLGWQDYSKVGSKAANYAELAKALNTPDREVVPVGYALPFYYYHQFLEQNPKIKTEIERILK
;
A
#
# COMPACT_ATOMS: atom_id res chain seq x y z
N MET A 1 -81.50 -26.36 -3.45
CA MET A 1 -80.61 -27.18 -2.59
C MET A 1 -79.42 -27.60 -3.43
N LYS A 2 -78.19 -27.44 -2.89
CA LYS A 2 -76.86 -27.44 -3.55
C LYS A 2 -76.40 -26.07 -4.07
N PHE A 3 -75.16 -25.62 -3.92
CA PHE A 3 -74.14 -25.77 -2.87
C PHE A 3 -73.12 -24.65 -3.16
N PHE A 4 -72.54 -24.11 -2.10
CA PHE A 4 -71.64 -22.97 -2.01
C PHE A 4 -70.18 -23.40 -2.21
N ILE A 5 -69.36 -22.66 -2.97
CA ILE A 5 -67.89 -22.61 -2.82
C ILE A 5 -67.43 -21.17 -3.12
N PRO A 6 -66.82 -20.43 -2.15
CA PRO A 6 -66.27 -19.12 -2.38
C PRO A 6 -64.77 -19.18 -2.74
N SER A 7 -64.33 -18.14 -3.44
CA SER A 7 -62.95 -17.88 -3.88
C SER A 7 -61.95 -17.89 -2.71
N PHE A 8 -60.88 -18.68 -2.87
CA PHE A 8 -59.70 -18.64 -2.01
C PHE A 8 -58.76 -17.53 -2.49
N LEU A 9 -58.69 -16.44 -1.73
CA LEU A 9 -57.65 -15.42 -1.85
C LEU A 9 -56.43 -15.92 -1.07
N TYR A 10 -55.36 -16.32 -1.76
CA TYR A 10 -54.09 -16.71 -1.13
C TYR A 10 -53.33 -15.43 -0.73
N LEU A 11 -53.22 -15.21 0.58
CA LEU A 11 -52.38 -14.16 1.16
C LEU A 11 -50.92 -14.64 1.10
N ILE A 12 -50.15 -14.17 0.11
CA ILE A 12 -48.69 -14.36 0.08
C ILE A 12 -48.11 -13.30 1.02
N GLY A 13 -47.71 -13.72 2.21
CA GLY A 13 -46.87 -12.92 3.10
C GLY A 13 -45.51 -12.70 2.44
N LEU A 14 -45.28 -11.49 1.95
CA LEU A 14 -43.98 -11.04 1.47
C LEU A 14 -43.09 -10.88 2.71
N LEU A 15 -42.31 -11.91 3.04
CA LEU A 15 -41.23 -11.78 4.02
C LEU A 15 -40.13 -10.96 3.34
N VAL A 16 -40.17 -9.64 3.53
CA VAL A 16 -39.05 -8.77 3.18
C VAL A 16 -37.97 -9.05 4.22
N CYS A 17 -37.04 -9.95 3.89
CA CYS A 17 -35.74 -9.97 4.55
C CYS A 17 -35.04 -8.66 4.17
N THR A 18 -35.27 -7.60 4.95
CA THR A 18 -34.33 -6.50 5.00
C THR A 18 -33.11 -7.00 5.76
N ASP A 19 -32.20 -7.66 5.05
CA ASP A 19 -30.84 -7.83 5.50
C ASP A 19 -30.19 -6.43 5.40
N THR A 20 -30.56 -5.54 6.33
CA THR A 20 -29.84 -4.30 6.53
C THR A 20 -28.51 -4.69 7.15
N ALA A 21 -27.53 -5.04 6.30
CA ALA A 21 -26.14 -4.89 6.67
C ALA A 21 -26.00 -3.45 7.17
N LEU A 22 -25.75 -3.29 8.47
CA LEU A 22 -25.49 -1.99 9.05
C LEU A 22 -24.29 -1.40 8.29
N ALA A 23 -24.52 -0.27 7.63
CA ALA A 23 -23.51 0.61 7.08
C ALA A 23 -22.39 0.80 8.13
N ALA A 24 -21.28 0.10 7.96
CA ALA A 24 -20.25 -0.01 8.99
C ALA A 24 -18.87 0.22 8.38
N PRO A 25 -17.98 0.92 9.10
CA PRO A 25 -16.59 1.01 8.68
C PRO A 25 -15.95 -0.37 8.68
N LYS A 26 -15.03 -0.61 7.74
CA LYS A 26 -14.38 -1.89 7.51
C LYS A 26 -12.88 -1.77 7.67
N VAL A 27 -12.33 -2.49 8.64
CA VAL A 27 -10.89 -2.65 8.82
C VAL A 27 -10.35 -3.58 7.74
N MET A 28 -9.61 -3.00 6.80
CA MET A 28 -9.03 -3.70 5.64
C MET A 28 -7.62 -4.21 5.91
N ASN A 29 -6.86 -3.49 6.75
CA ASN A 29 -5.58 -3.95 7.28
C ASN A 29 -5.43 -3.50 8.75
N PRO A 30 -5.47 -4.43 9.72
CA PRO A 30 -5.32 -4.12 11.14
C PRO A 30 -3.94 -3.59 11.50
N GLY A 31 -3.87 -2.79 12.56
CA GLY A 31 -2.63 -2.28 13.13
C GLY A 31 -2.80 -0.90 13.79
N VAL A 32 -1.69 -0.32 14.21
CA VAL A 32 -1.65 1.00 14.87
C VAL A 32 -0.92 2.00 14.00
N ALA A 33 -1.60 3.10 13.68
CA ALA A 33 -1.07 4.26 12.99
C ALA A 33 -1.04 5.46 13.95
N VAL A 34 0.07 6.19 14.00
CA VAL A 34 0.18 7.45 14.74
C VAL A 34 0.66 8.50 13.75
N GLY A 35 -0.14 9.54 13.53
CA GLY A 35 0.13 10.50 12.47
C GLY A 35 -0.91 11.61 12.36
N GLN A 36 -0.67 12.53 11.44
CA GLN A 36 -1.54 13.67 11.17
C GLN A 36 -2.65 13.29 10.18
N LEU A 37 -3.91 13.58 10.51
CA LEU A 37 -5.01 13.45 9.57
C LEU A 37 -4.84 14.44 8.41
N VAL A 38 -4.95 13.94 7.18
CA VAL A 38 -4.87 14.78 5.97
C VAL A 38 -6.08 14.49 5.08
N TYR A 39 -7.06 15.38 5.07
CA TYR A 39 -8.28 15.19 4.29
C TYR A 39 -8.03 15.58 2.84
N LEU A 40 -8.34 14.68 1.91
CA LEU A 40 -8.08 14.86 0.49
C LEU A 40 -9.39 14.69 -0.28
N SER A 41 -9.92 15.81 -0.75
CA SER A 41 -11.11 15.87 -1.61
C SER A 41 -10.87 15.19 -2.96
N PRO A 42 -11.93 14.84 -3.71
CA PRO A 42 -11.78 14.22 -5.03
C PRO A 42 -10.91 15.07 -5.98
N GLU A 43 -11.15 16.39 -5.99
CA GLU A 43 -10.42 17.35 -6.81
C GLU A 43 -8.93 17.42 -6.44
N GLU A 44 -8.59 17.42 -5.16
CA GLU A 44 -7.20 17.41 -4.67
C GLU A 44 -6.45 16.13 -5.05
N VAL A 45 -7.14 14.99 -5.10
CA VAL A 45 -6.58 13.70 -5.50
C VAL A 45 -6.37 13.64 -7.01
N GLN A 46 -7.38 14.02 -7.81
CA GLN A 46 -7.33 13.97 -9.27
C GLN A 46 -6.31 14.94 -9.87
N SER A 47 -6.22 16.16 -9.30
CA SER A 47 -5.32 17.20 -9.80
C SER A 47 -3.86 17.00 -9.42
N GLY A 48 -3.56 16.07 -8.49
CA GLY A 48 -2.21 15.95 -7.92
C GLY A 48 -1.82 17.17 -7.10
N SER A 49 -2.71 17.61 -6.20
CA SER A 49 -2.51 18.83 -5.40
C SER A 49 -1.22 18.79 -4.57
N GLU A 50 -0.70 19.98 -4.21
CA GLU A 50 0.44 20.13 -3.29
C GLU A 50 0.22 19.38 -1.96
N LYS A 51 -1.03 19.30 -1.49
CA LYS A 51 -1.41 18.57 -0.28
C LYS A 51 -1.23 17.06 -0.41
N LEU A 52 -1.53 16.50 -1.60
CA LEU A 52 -1.27 15.09 -1.91
C LEU A 52 0.24 14.83 -2.02
N GLU A 53 0.99 15.73 -2.65
CA GLU A 53 2.45 15.62 -2.79
C GLU A 53 3.18 15.75 -1.43
N ALA A 54 2.62 16.54 -0.51
CA ALA A 54 3.15 16.74 0.84
C ALA A 54 2.91 15.55 1.79
N LEU A 55 2.20 14.50 1.36
CA LEU A 55 2.01 13.31 2.19
C LEU A 55 3.35 12.67 2.56
N SER A 56 3.49 12.35 3.84
CA SER A 56 4.72 11.83 4.42
C SER A 56 4.47 10.54 5.22
N PRO A 57 5.52 9.84 5.67
CA PRO A 57 5.38 8.70 6.57
C PRO A 57 4.68 9.02 7.91
N LEU A 58 4.47 10.30 8.23
CA LEU A 58 3.74 10.76 9.42
C LEU A 58 2.26 11.10 9.13
N SER A 59 1.82 11.01 7.88
CA SER A 59 0.45 11.36 7.48
C SER A 59 -0.49 10.15 7.59
N ILE A 60 -1.76 10.40 7.91
CA ILE A 60 -2.89 9.49 7.80
C ILE A 60 -3.89 10.15 6.84
N PRO A 61 -3.71 9.98 5.51
CA PRO A 61 -4.64 10.53 4.54
C PRO A 61 -6.04 9.92 4.66
N VAL A 62 -7.04 10.78 4.52
CA VAL A 62 -8.46 10.44 4.37
C VAL A 62 -8.86 10.77 2.94
N PHE A 63 -9.00 9.76 2.10
CA PHE A 63 -9.22 9.91 0.67
C PHE A 63 -10.71 9.89 0.33
N ALA A 64 -11.23 10.98 -0.22
CA ALA A 64 -12.56 11.01 -0.85
C ALA A 64 -12.59 10.38 -2.24
N GLU A 65 -11.42 10.18 -2.85
CA GLU A 65 -11.24 9.46 -4.11
C GLU A 65 -9.95 8.65 -4.08
N MET A 66 -9.93 7.53 -4.80
CA MET A 66 -8.78 6.62 -4.82
C MET A 66 -7.60 7.24 -5.59
N PRO A 67 -6.43 7.42 -4.96
CA PRO A 67 -5.25 7.91 -5.66
C PRO A 67 -4.71 6.84 -6.62
N MET A 68 -4.17 7.27 -7.75
CA MET A 68 -3.46 6.39 -8.69
C MET A 68 -2.23 5.75 -8.02
N GLU A 69 -1.51 6.53 -7.20
CA GLU A 69 -0.31 6.08 -6.48
C GLU A 69 -0.40 6.46 -5.00
N LEU A 70 -0.15 5.48 -4.11
CA LEU A 70 -0.02 5.71 -2.66
C LEU A 70 1.46 5.87 -2.26
N SER A 71 1.80 7.05 -1.74
CA SER A 71 3.07 7.36 -1.07
C SER A 71 3.23 6.56 0.24
N VAL A 72 4.36 6.67 0.92
CA VAL A 72 4.55 6.02 2.23
C VAL A 72 3.89 6.87 3.29
N VAL A 73 2.92 6.32 4.01
CA VAL A 73 2.10 6.99 5.03
C VAL A 73 1.93 6.11 6.28
N ALA A 74 1.57 6.72 7.41
CA ALA A 74 1.43 6.03 8.69
C ALA A 74 0.21 5.08 8.74
N GLY A 75 -0.85 5.44 8.02
CA GLY A 75 -2.11 4.71 7.90
C GLY A 75 -2.94 5.30 6.74
N THR A 76 -3.99 4.62 6.31
CA THR A 76 -4.89 5.13 5.25
C THR A 76 -6.35 4.99 5.67
N ILE A 77 -7.16 5.99 5.31
CA ILE A 77 -8.61 5.95 5.45
C ILE A 77 -9.23 6.31 4.10
N THR A 78 -10.26 5.59 3.64
CA THR A 78 -10.92 5.87 2.36
C THR A 78 -12.42 5.99 2.51
N ILE A 79 -12.97 7.09 1.99
CA ILE A 79 -14.41 7.33 1.85
C ILE A 79 -14.91 6.78 0.50
N ALA A 80 -14.05 6.77 -0.52
CA ALA A 80 -14.36 6.05 -1.76
C ALA A 80 -14.24 4.53 -1.53
N GLN A 81 -15.23 3.77 -2.03
CA GLN A 81 -15.28 2.33 -1.89
C GLN A 81 -14.01 1.66 -2.44
N GLN A 82 -13.37 0.83 -1.61
CA GLN A 82 -12.22 0.04 -2.04
C GLN A 82 -12.67 -1.35 -2.51
N ASN A 83 -11.97 -1.88 -3.51
CA ASN A 83 -11.94 -3.32 -3.75
C ASN A 83 -10.65 -3.93 -3.20
N LEU A 84 -10.63 -5.26 -3.03
CA LEU A 84 -9.48 -6.00 -2.50
C LEU A 84 -8.21 -5.89 -3.37
N LEU A 85 -8.37 -5.46 -4.63
CA LEU A 85 -7.29 -5.32 -5.61
C LEU A 85 -6.88 -3.86 -5.83
N SER A 86 -7.37 -2.94 -5.00
CA SER A 86 -7.07 -1.52 -5.14
C SER A 86 -5.61 -1.23 -4.82
N HIS A 87 -5.05 -0.19 -5.47
CA HIS A 87 -3.66 0.22 -5.26
C HIS A 87 -3.37 0.52 -3.78
N VAL A 88 -4.32 1.13 -3.07
CA VAL A 88 -4.20 1.41 -1.63
C VAL A 88 -4.15 0.09 -0.86
N GLN A 89 -5.10 -0.83 -1.04
CA GLN A 89 -5.12 -2.06 -0.25
C GLN A 89 -3.92 -2.98 -0.52
N ILE A 90 -3.52 -3.15 -1.79
CA ILE A 90 -2.35 -3.97 -2.14
C ILE A 90 -1.08 -3.40 -1.49
N LYS A 91 -0.87 -2.08 -1.59
CA LYS A 91 0.30 -1.42 -1.00
C LYS A 91 0.26 -1.44 0.52
N SER A 92 -0.90 -1.18 1.13
CA SER A 92 -1.07 -1.22 2.58
C SER A 92 -0.78 -2.61 3.14
N LYS A 93 -1.27 -3.68 2.48
CA LYS A 93 -0.94 -5.06 2.87
C LYS A 93 0.54 -5.38 2.70
N ALA A 94 1.15 -4.98 1.59
CA ALA A 94 2.58 -5.23 1.34
C ALA A 94 3.50 -4.52 2.34
N ARG A 95 3.10 -3.34 2.83
CA ARG A 95 3.87 -2.51 3.77
C ARG A 95 3.48 -2.74 5.24
N GLY A 96 2.38 -3.45 5.50
CA GLY A 96 1.80 -3.55 6.85
C GLY A 96 1.19 -2.22 7.35
N THR A 97 0.81 -1.32 6.44
CA THR A 97 0.19 -0.03 6.77
C THR A 97 -1.27 -0.23 7.18
N PRO A 98 -1.71 0.22 8.37
CA PRO A 98 -3.12 0.15 8.77
C PRO A 98 -4.03 0.82 7.74
N ASN A 99 -5.11 0.14 7.33
CA ASN A 99 -6.02 0.62 6.28
C ASN A 99 -7.48 0.45 6.71
N LEU A 100 -8.24 1.53 6.62
CA LEU A 100 -9.65 1.61 6.99
C LEU A 100 -10.49 2.07 5.79
N ASP A 101 -11.53 1.32 5.47
CA ASP A 101 -12.55 1.71 4.49
C ASP A 101 -13.80 2.19 5.23
N ILE A 102 -14.25 3.42 4.95
CA ILE A 102 -15.44 4.03 5.53
C ILE A 102 -16.48 4.39 4.45
N SER A 103 -16.42 3.78 3.28
CA SER A 103 -17.30 4.12 2.16
C SER A 103 -18.79 3.87 2.41
N GLU A 104 -19.10 2.96 3.32
CA GLU A 104 -20.46 2.67 3.74
C GLU A 104 -20.90 3.57 4.91
N VAL A 105 -20.01 4.39 5.48
CA VAL A 105 -20.32 5.27 6.62
C VAL A 105 -20.80 6.62 6.11
N GLU A 106 -21.94 7.08 6.62
CA GLU A 106 -22.48 8.39 6.28
C GLU A 106 -21.57 9.55 6.76
N GLY A 107 -21.64 10.66 6.03
CA GLY A 107 -20.95 11.91 6.37
C GLY A 107 -19.52 12.03 5.87
N GLY A 108 -18.84 10.92 5.48
CA GLY A 108 -17.47 10.98 4.95
C GLY A 108 -16.52 11.74 5.89
N PHE A 109 -16.03 12.91 5.49
CA PHE A 109 -15.19 13.78 6.32
C PHE A 109 -15.87 14.28 7.60
N THR A 110 -17.21 14.35 7.62
CA THR A 110 -18.00 14.76 8.78
C THR A 110 -18.63 13.57 9.51
N SER A 111 -18.16 12.35 9.23
CA SER A 111 -18.60 11.15 9.95
C SER A 111 -18.35 11.29 11.45
N ASP A 112 -19.26 10.72 12.26
CA ASP A 112 -19.10 10.63 13.72
C ASP A 112 -17.80 9.92 14.13
N LEU A 113 -17.20 9.12 13.24
CA LEU A 113 -15.89 8.50 13.46
C LEU A 113 -14.79 9.53 13.74
N PHE A 114 -14.88 10.72 13.12
CA PHE A 114 -13.93 11.81 13.29
C PHE A 114 -14.36 12.83 14.34
N LYS A 115 -15.40 12.56 15.13
CA LYS A 115 -15.92 13.52 16.11
C LYS A 115 -14.83 13.91 17.11
N GLY A 116 -14.46 15.20 17.10
CA GLY A 116 -13.39 15.74 17.95
C GLY A 116 -12.02 15.81 17.27
N PHE A 117 -11.91 15.35 16.02
CA PHE A 117 -10.72 15.43 15.19
C PHE A 117 -11.03 16.13 13.87
N LYS A 118 -10.14 17.00 13.41
CA LYS A 118 -10.25 17.71 12.13
C LYS A 118 -9.00 17.48 11.27
N ASP A 119 -9.09 17.90 10.02
CA ASP A 119 -7.94 17.97 9.13
C ASP A 119 -6.75 18.69 9.80
N GLY A 120 -5.58 18.09 9.73
CA GLY A 120 -4.35 18.57 10.37
C GLY A 120 -4.16 18.16 11.84
N ASP A 121 -5.15 17.53 12.49
CA ASP A 121 -4.96 17.03 13.86
C ASP A 121 -4.09 15.78 13.89
N TRP A 122 -3.30 15.64 14.96
CA TRP A 122 -2.48 14.46 15.22
C TRP A 122 -3.28 13.43 16.00
N VAL A 123 -3.33 12.20 15.49
CA VAL A 123 -4.13 11.12 16.07
C VAL A 123 -3.36 9.82 16.14
N LYS A 124 -3.78 8.97 17.07
CA LYS A 124 -3.46 7.54 17.09
C LYS A 124 -4.71 6.77 16.69
N MET A 125 -4.64 6.12 15.54
CA MET A 125 -5.66 5.23 15.01
C MET A 125 -5.28 3.79 15.30
N THR A 126 -6.14 3.07 16.02
CA THR A 126 -5.98 1.64 16.30
C THR A 126 -7.08 0.88 15.58
N LEU A 127 -6.68 -0.04 14.71
CA LEU A 127 -7.57 -0.90 13.93
C LEU A 127 -7.32 -2.35 14.32
N ASP A 128 -8.32 -3.02 14.86
CA ASP A 128 -8.19 -4.40 15.33
C ASP A 128 -8.77 -5.42 14.35
N LYS A 129 -8.36 -6.68 14.54
CA LYS A 129 -8.81 -7.80 13.70
C LYS A 129 -10.30 -8.09 13.85
N ASP A 130 -10.90 -7.71 14.97
CA ASP A 130 -12.32 -7.85 15.27
C ASP A 130 -13.19 -6.71 14.70
N GLN A 131 -12.60 -5.86 13.84
CA GLN A 131 -13.23 -4.67 13.26
C GLN A 131 -13.44 -3.52 14.26
N SER A 132 -12.91 -3.59 15.48
CA SER A 132 -12.93 -2.43 16.38
C SER A 132 -11.97 -1.34 15.92
N ILE A 133 -12.41 -0.08 16.10
CA ILE A 133 -11.73 1.12 15.61
C ILE A 133 -11.69 2.13 16.76
N ASN A 134 -10.51 2.65 17.07
CA ASN A 134 -10.33 3.66 18.09
C ASN A 134 -9.45 4.81 17.58
N PHE A 135 -9.86 6.04 17.88
CA PHE A 135 -9.10 7.26 17.62
C PHE A 135 -8.80 7.97 18.94
N GLU A 136 -7.53 8.25 19.18
CA GLU A 136 -7.05 9.00 20.34
C GLU A 136 -6.28 10.23 19.87
N ALA A 137 -6.33 11.32 20.65
CA ALA A 137 -5.47 12.48 20.39
C ALA A 137 -4.00 12.10 20.56
N SER A 138 -3.15 12.63 19.70
CA SER A 138 -1.71 12.41 19.69
C SER A 138 -0.98 13.72 19.40
N THR A 139 0.35 13.66 19.33
CA THR A 139 1.22 14.77 18.96
C THR A 139 2.15 14.39 17.81
N GLN A 140 2.75 15.40 17.16
CA GLN A 140 3.81 15.20 16.18
C GLN A 140 4.99 14.40 16.75
N ALA A 141 5.40 14.70 17.99
CA ALA A 141 6.52 14.02 18.63
C ALA A 141 6.27 12.51 18.81
N GLU A 142 5.03 12.13 19.16
CA GLU A 142 4.64 10.72 19.27
C GLU A 142 4.60 10.03 17.90
N ALA A 143 4.11 10.70 16.86
CA ALA A 143 4.14 10.18 15.50
C ALA A 143 5.58 9.94 15.01
N GLU A 144 6.48 10.91 15.24
CA GLU A 144 7.90 10.77 14.92
C GLU A 144 8.58 9.64 15.71
N ALA A 145 8.26 9.50 16.99
CA ALA A 145 8.75 8.42 17.82
C ALA A 145 8.24 7.05 17.33
N ASN A 146 6.96 6.95 16.96
CA ASN A 146 6.37 5.74 16.39
C ASN A 146 7.03 5.36 15.06
N TYR A 147 7.26 6.35 14.19
CA TYR A 147 7.93 6.15 12.91
C TYR A 147 9.37 5.66 13.11
N LYS A 148 10.14 6.32 13.98
CA LYS A 148 11.53 5.91 14.32
C LYS A 148 11.58 4.50 14.91
N ALA A 149 10.63 4.13 15.77
CA ALA A 149 10.56 2.79 16.35
C ALA A 149 10.28 1.69 15.31
N LYS A 150 9.61 2.04 14.20
CA LYS A 150 9.33 1.14 13.07
C LYS A 150 10.41 1.15 12.00
N GLN A 151 11.40 2.04 12.08
CA GLN A 151 12.48 2.06 11.09
C GLN A 151 13.31 0.79 11.18
N MET A 152 13.43 0.11 10.05
CA MET A 152 14.34 -1.00 9.91
C MET A 152 15.78 -0.48 9.96
N PRO A 153 16.72 -1.24 10.54
CA PRO A 153 18.13 -0.90 10.51
C PRO A 153 18.58 -0.62 9.08
N ALA A 154 19.45 0.38 8.91
CA ALA A 154 20.03 0.67 7.61
C ALA A 154 20.71 -0.59 7.06
N VAL A 155 20.27 -1.04 5.88
CA VAL A 155 20.90 -2.16 5.19
C VAL A 155 22.14 -1.63 4.47
N LYS A 156 23.32 -2.14 4.82
CA LYS A 156 24.53 -1.85 4.07
C LYS A 156 24.45 -2.54 2.72
N LEU A 157 24.23 -1.76 1.67
CA LEU A 157 24.29 -2.25 0.30
C LEU A 157 25.74 -2.59 -0.06
N VAL A 158 25.92 -3.70 -0.77
CA VAL A 158 27.22 -4.16 -1.27
C VAL A 158 27.17 -4.27 -2.77
N ALA A 159 28.25 -3.85 -3.42
CA ALA A 159 28.42 -3.93 -4.85
C ALA A 159 29.87 -4.35 -5.15
N ASP A 160 30.04 -5.43 -5.90
CA ASP A 160 31.29 -5.83 -6.51
C ASP A 160 31.49 -5.00 -7.78
N ILE A 161 32.48 -4.10 -7.72
CA ILE A 161 32.85 -3.19 -8.80
C ILE A 161 34.09 -3.65 -9.56
N GLU A 162 34.50 -4.92 -9.41
CA GLU A 162 35.66 -5.51 -10.07
C GLU A 162 35.27 -6.55 -11.12
N SER A 163 34.20 -7.32 -10.85
CA SER A 163 33.68 -8.34 -11.76
C SER A 163 33.26 -7.77 -13.12
N LYS A 164 33.88 -8.27 -14.21
CA LYS A 164 33.61 -7.85 -15.60
C LYS A 164 32.98 -8.97 -16.41
N GLY A 165 32.45 -8.63 -17.57
CA GLY A 165 31.84 -9.55 -18.52
C GLY A 165 30.32 -9.57 -18.43
N LEU A 166 29.70 -10.37 -19.31
CA LEU A 166 28.27 -10.62 -19.29
C LEU A 166 28.03 -12.00 -18.69
N TYR A 167 27.15 -12.07 -17.72
CA TYR A 167 26.81 -13.33 -17.05
C TYR A 167 25.49 -13.85 -17.57
N GLN A 168 25.45 -15.10 -18.02
CA GLN A 168 24.17 -15.70 -18.38
C GLN A 168 23.34 -15.99 -17.13
N THR A 169 22.02 -15.93 -17.27
CA THR A 169 21.08 -16.27 -16.21
C THR A 169 21.32 -17.67 -15.64
N THR A 170 21.79 -18.62 -16.45
CA THR A 170 22.10 -20.00 -16.04
C THR A 170 23.30 -20.12 -15.10
N ASP A 171 24.24 -19.18 -15.18
CA ASP A 171 25.50 -19.20 -14.44
C ASP A 171 25.41 -18.44 -13.10
N LEU A 172 24.27 -17.80 -12.83
CA LEU A 172 24.04 -16.95 -11.67
C LEU A 172 23.08 -17.60 -10.68
N GLY A 173 23.17 -17.24 -9.41
CA GLY A 173 22.15 -17.54 -8.40
C GLY A 173 21.91 -16.37 -7.45
N TRP A 174 21.05 -16.58 -6.45
CA TRP A 174 20.73 -15.53 -5.47
C TRP A 174 21.97 -14.97 -4.74
N GLN A 175 23.03 -15.76 -4.61
CA GLN A 175 24.29 -15.37 -3.97
C GLN A 175 25.10 -14.34 -4.76
N ASP A 176 24.84 -14.19 -6.06
CA ASP A 176 25.53 -13.24 -6.94
C ASP A 176 24.94 -11.82 -6.86
N TYR A 177 24.04 -11.54 -5.89
CA TYR A 177 23.37 -10.24 -5.77
C TYR A 177 24.34 -9.06 -5.63
N SER A 178 25.51 -9.26 -5.00
CA SER A 178 26.53 -8.22 -4.89
C SER A 178 27.19 -7.90 -6.23
N LYS A 179 27.16 -8.82 -7.19
CA LYS A 179 27.79 -8.69 -8.51
C LYS A 179 26.87 -8.04 -9.53
N VAL A 180 25.62 -8.51 -9.60
CA VAL A 180 24.65 -8.15 -10.67
C VAL A 180 23.37 -7.48 -10.15
N GLY A 181 23.27 -7.28 -8.84
CA GLY A 181 22.07 -6.76 -8.18
C GLY A 181 21.03 -7.84 -7.91
N SER A 182 20.19 -7.60 -6.89
CA SER A 182 19.21 -8.59 -6.41
C SER A 182 18.16 -8.98 -7.44
N LYS A 183 17.83 -8.10 -8.40
CA LYS A 183 16.87 -8.41 -9.46
C LYS A 183 17.38 -9.50 -10.40
N ALA A 184 18.59 -9.33 -10.94
CA ALA A 184 19.20 -10.29 -11.86
C ALA A 184 19.53 -11.61 -11.13
N ALA A 185 20.04 -11.53 -9.90
CA ALA A 185 20.33 -12.71 -9.07
C ALA A 185 19.06 -13.53 -8.76
N ASN A 186 17.95 -12.87 -8.38
CA ASN A 186 16.68 -13.56 -8.12
C ASN A 186 16.03 -14.08 -9.41
N TYR A 187 16.17 -13.37 -10.54
CA TYR A 187 15.70 -13.87 -11.84
C TYR A 187 16.43 -15.17 -12.24
N ALA A 188 17.74 -15.24 -11.99
CA ALA A 188 18.52 -16.46 -12.16
C ALA A 188 18.10 -17.60 -11.20
N GLU A 189 17.82 -17.27 -9.95
CA GLU A 189 17.29 -18.25 -8.99
C GLU A 189 15.92 -18.80 -9.41
N LEU A 190 15.03 -17.94 -9.90
CA LEU A 190 13.74 -18.34 -10.46
C LEU A 190 13.92 -19.26 -11.68
N ALA A 191 14.88 -18.97 -12.56
CA ALA A 191 15.17 -19.83 -13.69
C ALA A 191 15.61 -21.23 -13.24
N LYS A 192 16.47 -21.32 -12.22
CA LYS A 192 16.89 -22.61 -11.63
C LYS A 192 15.73 -23.37 -11.00
N ALA A 193 14.81 -22.66 -10.34
CA ALA A 193 13.68 -23.29 -9.65
C ALA A 193 12.55 -23.72 -10.60
N LEU A 194 12.33 -23.00 -11.70
CA LEU A 194 11.15 -23.17 -12.55
C LEU A 194 11.42 -23.79 -13.92
N ASN A 195 12.65 -23.69 -14.44
CA ASN A 195 12.98 -24.32 -15.72
C ASN A 195 13.27 -25.80 -15.53
N THR A 196 12.77 -26.60 -16.45
CA THR A 196 13.06 -28.03 -16.57
C THR A 196 13.57 -28.33 -17.99
N PRO A 197 14.18 -29.50 -18.25
CA PRO A 197 14.66 -29.85 -19.59
C PRO A 197 13.57 -29.80 -20.67
N ASP A 198 12.31 -29.98 -20.29
CA ASP A 198 11.13 -30.01 -21.15
C ASP A 198 10.34 -28.68 -21.15
N ARG A 199 10.65 -27.73 -20.27
CA ARG A 199 9.90 -26.49 -20.13
C ARG A 199 10.77 -25.32 -19.67
N GLU A 200 10.85 -24.29 -20.51
CA GLU A 200 11.42 -22.99 -20.14
C GLU A 200 10.30 -22.05 -19.67
N VAL A 201 10.32 -21.70 -18.39
CA VAL A 201 9.41 -20.73 -17.77
C VAL A 201 10.04 -19.34 -17.72
N VAL A 202 11.34 -19.30 -17.42
CA VAL A 202 12.15 -18.09 -17.29
C VAL A 202 13.16 -18.06 -18.43
N PRO A 203 13.01 -17.17 -19.42
CA PRO A 203 13.91 -17.09 -20.55
C PRO A 203 15.35 -16.79 -20.14
N VAL A 204 16.30 -17.40 -20.86
CA VAL A 204 17.73 -17.12 -20.69
C VAL A 204 18.02 -15.67 -21.08
N GLY A 205 18.69 -14.95 -20.19
CA GLY A 205 19.14 -13.58 -20.41
C GLY A 205 20.59 -13.38 -19.98
N TYR A 206 21.03 -12.13 -20.03
CA TYR A 206 22.35 -11.71 -19.56
C TYR A 206 22.21 -10.63 -18.50
N ALA A 207 23.04 -10.73 -17.46
CA ALA A 207 23.17 -9.72 -16.43
C ALA A 207 24.47 -8.94 -16.62
N LEU A 208 24.36 -7.61 -16.52
CA LEU A 208 25.47 -6.68 -16.48
C LEU A 208 25.92 -6.49 -15.03
N PRO A 209 27.20 -6.73 -14.69
CA PRO A 209 27.71 -6.49 -13.34
C PRO A 209 27.80 -5.00 -13.01
N PHE A 210 27.84 -4.67 -11.70
CA PHE A 210 27.97 -3.30 -11.21
C PHE A 210 29.22 -2.57 -11.73
N TYR A 211 30.28 -3.30 -12.09
CA TYR A 211 31.49 -2.74 -12.73
C TYR A 211 31.16 -1.74 -13.83
N TYR A 212 30.27 -2.06 -14.77
CA TYR A 212 29.98 -1.18 -15.91
C TYR A 212 29.21 0.08 -15.52
N TYR A 213 28.31 -0.02 -14.54
CA TYR A 213 27.60 1.13 -13.97
C TYR A 213 28.57 2.05 -13.23
N HIS A 214 29.46 1.47 -12.42
CA HIS A 214 30.50 2.22 -11.72
C HIS A 214 31.44 2.91 -12.70
N GLN A 215 31.92 2.20 -13.74
CA GLN A 215 32.75 2.76 -14.79
C GLN A 215 32.06 3.93 -15.50
N PHE A 216 30.76 3.80 -15.81
CA PHE A 216 29.98 4.88 -16.43
C PHE A 216 29.95 6.13 -15.53
N LEU A 217 29.73 5.97 -14.22
CA LEU A 217 29.72 7.09 -13.28
C LEU A 217 31.09 7.78 -13.17
N GLU A 218 32.18 7.01 -13.11
CA GLU A 218 33.54 7.56 -13.07
C GLU A 218 33.91 8.33 -14.34
N GLN A 219 33.38 7.90 -15.50
CA GLN A 219 33.58 8.60 -16.77
C GLN A 219 32.67 9.83 -16.94
N ASN A 220 31.64 9.98 -16.11
CA ASN A 220 30.62 11.04 -16.22
C ASN A 220 30.45 11.80 -14.89
N PRO A 221 31.43 12.62 -14.48
CA PRO A 221 31.44 13.26 -13.17
C PRO A 221 30.22 14.17 -12.92
N LYS A 222 29.69 14.83 -13.96
CA LYS A 222 28.47 15.65 -13.85
C LYS A 222 27.26 14.82 -13.39
N ILE A 223 27.11 13.61 -13.92
CA ILE A 223 26.02 12.70 -13.55
C ILE A 223 26.23 12.21 -12.12
N LYS A 224 27.46 11.82 -11.78
CA LYS A 224 27.82 11.39 -10.42
C LYS A 224 27.51 12.47 -9.38
N THR A 225 27.90 13.72 -9.63
CA THR A 225 27.60 14.84 -8.72
C THR A 225 26.11 15.08 -8.55
N GLU A 226 25.31 14.96 -9.62
CA GLU A 226 23.86 15.15 -9.52
C GLU A 226 23.19 14.02 -8.73
N ILE A 227 23.63 12.77 -8.90
CA ILE A 227 23.17 11.65 -8.08
C ILE A 227 23.52 11.88 -6.60
N GLU A 228 24.75 12.29 -6.30
CA GLU A 228 25.18 12.58 -4.92
C GLU A 228 24.39 13.75 -4.29
N ARG A 229 23.90 14.69 -5.10
CA ARG A 229 23.04 15.79 -4.64
C ARG A 229 21.64 15.30 -4.27
N ILE A 230 21.08 14.35 -5.01
CA ILE A 230 19.74 13.78 -4.75
C ILE A 230 19.73 12.84 -3.55
N LEU A 231 20.85 12.15 -3.29
CA LEU A 231 20.97 11.16 -2.21
C LEU A 231 21.34 11.76 -0.83
N LYS A 232 21.62 13.07 -0.76
CA LYS A 232 21.88 13.81 0.49
C LYS A 232 20.60 14.47 0.99
#